data_AF-A0A7V8YRL1-F1
#
_entry.id   AF-A0A7V8YRL1-F1
#
_cell.length_a   1.000
_cell.length_b   1.000
_cell.length_c   1.000
_cell.angle_alpha   90.00
_cell.angle_beta   90.00
_cell.angle_gamma   90.00
#
_symmetry.space_group_name_H-M   'P 1'
#
loop_
_entity.id
_entity.type
_entity.pdbx_description
1 polymer ?
#
loop_
_entity_poly.entity_id
_entity_poly.type
_entity_poly.pdbx_seq_one_letter_code
_entity_poly.pdbx_strand_id
1 'polypeptide(L)' 'PPGDALVAAVRGTDLAPGTRVWVAGEAAAVQRIRRHLFEDQGLPRAQVSVRGYWKQGRSGDADDDT' A
#
# COMPACT_ATOMS: atom_id res chain seq x y z
N PRO A 1 -1.85 15.29 -1.52
CA PRO A 1 -1.28 14.24 -2.39
C PRO A 1 -2.30 13.12 -2.70
N PRO A 2 -2.21 12.50 -3.89
CA PRO A 2 -2.97 11.31 -4.22
C PRO A 2 -2.83 10.24 -3.15
N GLY A 3 -3.93 9.56 -2.88
CA GLY A 3 -3.98 8.46 -1.91
C GLY A 3 -3.97 8.88 -0.45
N ASP A 4 -4.02 10.16 -0.09
CA ASP A 4 -4.11 10.57 1.33
C ASP A 4 -5.40 10.10 1.99
N ALA A 5 -6.54 10.25 1.33
CA ALA A 5 -7.81 9.75 1.83
C ALA A 5 -7.79 8.22 2.03
N LEU A 6 -7.13 7.49 1.12
CA LEU A 6 -6.95 6.04 1.25
C LEU A 6 -6.04 5.69 2.43
N VAL A 7 -4.92 6.39 2.60
CA VAL A 7 -4.01 6.19 3.74
C VAL A 7 -4.74 6.46 5.06
N ALA A 8 -5.54 7.52 5.13
CA ALA A 8 -6.32 7.86 6.31
C ALA A 8 -7.38 6.79 6.62
N ALA A 9 -8.11 6.32 5.59
CA ALA A 9 -9.09 5.26 5.74
C ALA A 9 -8.46 3.96 6.26
N VAL A 10 -7.33 3.53 5.69
CA VAL A 10 -6.63 2.33 6.15
C VAL A 10 -6.14 2.47 7.59
N ARG A 11 -5.61 3.64 7.96
CA ARG A 11 -5.16 3.91 9.35
C ARG A 11 -6.29 3.91 10.37
N GLY A 12 -7.51 4.23 9.96
CA GLY A 12 -8.70 4.19 10.81
C GLY A 12 -9.44 2.86 10.80
N THR A 13 -8.91 1.84 10.11
CA THR A 13 -9.54 0.53 9.99
C THR A 13 -8.95 -0.43 11.01
N ASP A 14 -9.80 -1.00 11.87
CA ASP A 14 -9.41 -2.12 12.72
C ASP A 14 -9.35 -3.43 11.91
N LEU A 15 -8.20 -4.10 11.95
CA LEU A 15 -7.98 -5.36 11.25
C LEU A 15 -8.14 -6.53 12.23
N ALA A 16 -9.14 -7.39 11.97
CA ALA A 16 -9.33 -8.59 12.75
C ALA A 16 -8.11 -9.54 12.63
N PRO A 17 -7.82 -10.38 13.65
CA PRO A 17 -6.76 -11.36 13.57
C PRO A 17 -6.89 -12.28 12.35
N GLY A 18 -5.79 -12.52 11.65
CA GLY A 18 -5.76 -13.37 10.45
C GLY A 18 -6.19 -12.68 9.15
N THR A 19 -6.54 -11.39 9.20
CA THR A 19 -6.83 -10.59 8.00
C THR A 19 -5.65 -10.63 7.01
N ARG A 20 -5.96 -10.85 5.73
CA ARG A 20 -4.99 -10.72 4.64
C ARG A 20 -5.23 -9.42 3.90
N VAL A 21 -4.16 -8.68 3.64
CA VAL A 21 -4.20 -7.34 3.06
C VAL A 21 -3.49 -7.35 1.71
N TRP A 22 -4.18 -6.89 0.69
CA TRP A 22 -3.60 -6.59 -0.62
C TRP A 22 -3.79 -5.11 -0.93
N VAL A 23 -2.69 -4.43 -1.28
CA VAL A 23 -2.69 -2.99 -1.53
C VAL A 23 -2.06 -2.71 -2.88
N ALA A 24 -2.80 -2.10 -3.79
CA ALA A 24 -2.27 -1.56 -5.03
C ALA A 24 -2.80 -0.17 -5.35
N GLY A 25 -1.98 0.65 -6.01
CA GLY A 25 -2.32 2.03 -6.33
C GLY A 25 -1.10 2.92 -6.52
N GLU A 26 -1.23 4.19 -6.15
CA GLU A 26 -0.15 5.17 -6.26
C GLU A 26 1.03 4.79 -5.35
N ALA A 27 2.24 4.74 -5.91
CA ALA A 27 3.41 4.18 -5.26
C ALA A 27 3.74 4.82 -3.91
N ALA A 28 3.67 6.15 -3.77
CA ALA A 28 3.97 6.83 -2.51
C ALA A 28 2.88 6.58 -1.44
N ALA A 29 1.61 6.58 -1.81
CA ALA A 29 0.50 6.22 -0.92
C ALA A 29 0.60 4.77 -0.46
N VAL A 30 0.84 3.85 -1.39
CA VAL A 30 1.01 2.42 -1.14
C VAL A 30 2.19 2.15 -0.20
N GLN A 31 3.32 2.86 -0.34
CA GLN A 31 4.44 2.74 0.60
C GLN A 31 4.12 3.25 2.01
N ARG A 32 3.31 4.32 2.13
CA ARG A 32 2.85 4.81 3.44
C ARG A 32 1.91 3.81 4.13
N ILE A 33 1.04 3.15 3.35
CA ILE A 33 0.18 2.07 3.86
C ILE A 33 1.04 0.88 4.29
N ARG A 34 1.99 0.45 3.45
CA ARG A 34 2.91 -0.64 3.78
C ARG A 34 3.63 -0.41 5.11
N ARG A 35 4.13 0.80 5.33
CA ARG A 35 4.78 1.19 6.57
C ARG A 35 3.84 1.02 7.76
N HIS A 36 2.62 1.56 7.66
CA HIS A 36 1.61 1.42 8.72
C HIS A 36 1.31 -0.04 9.05
N LEU A 37 1.08 -0.88 8.03
CA LEU A 37 0.72 -2.29 8.22
C LEU A 37 1.84 -3.11 8.89
N PHE A 38 3.11 -2.80 8.61
CA PHE A 38 4.24 -3.55 9.17
C PHE A 38 4.81 -2.96 10.45
N GLU A 39 4.92 -1.64 10.56
CA GLU A 39 5.56 -0.97 11.69
C GLU A 39 4.54 -0.63 12.79
N ASP A 40 3.40 -0.05 12.42
CA ASP A 40 2.39 0.38 13.40
C ASP A 40 1.49 -0.81 13.82
N GLN A 41 1.10 -1.67 12.87
CA GLN A 41 0.18 -2.80 13.11
C GLN A 41 0.88 -4.16 13.27
N GLY A 42 2.19 -4.24 12.98
CA GLY A 42 2.98 -5.46 13.20
C GLY A 42 2.54 -6.68 12.40
N LEU A 43 1.84 -6.50 11.27
CA LEU A 43 1.32 -7.64 10.51
C LEU A 43 2.45 -8.52 9.95
N PRO A 44 2.33 -9.86 10.01
CA PRO A 44 3.27 -10.77 9.37
C PRO A 44 3.38 -10.51 7.86
N ARG A 45 4.60 -10.61 7.32
CA ARG A 45 4.86 -10.45 5.88
C ARG A 45 4.01 -11.38 5.00
N ALA A 46 3.67 -12.57 5.49
CA ALA A 46 2.81 -13.53 4.79
C ALA A 46 1.35 -13.06 4.62
N GLN A 47 0.91 -12.09 5.42
CA GLN A 47 -0.46 -11.55 5.38
C GLN A 47 -0.59 -10.32 4.47
N VAL A 48 0.51 -9.71 4.03
CA VAL A 48 0.48 -8.40 3.36
C VAL A 48 1.18 -8.46 2.01
N SER A 49 0.45 -8.15 0.94
CA SER A 49 0.97 -7.98 -0.42
C SER A 49 0.78 -6.55 -0.91
N VAL A 50 1.81 -5.97 -1.51
CA VAL A 50 1.85 -4.54 -1.86
C VAL A 50 2.40 -4.35 -3.28
N ARG A 51 1.74 -3.52 -4.11
CA ARG A 51 2.17 -3.18 -5.47
C ARG A 51 1.91 -1.70 -5.81
N GLY A 52 2.95 -0.93 -6.11
CA GLY A 52 2.79 0.42 -6.65
C GLY A 52 2.61 0.35 -8.17
N TYR A 53 1.45 0.76 -8.68
CA TYR A 53 1.13 0.65 -10.11
C TYR A 53 1.48 1.93 -10.89
N TRP A 54 1.37 3.08 -10.25
CA TRP A 54 1.66 4.36 -10.88
C TRP A 54 2.23 5.34 -9.86
N LYS A 55 2.83 6.43 -10.32
CA LYS A 55 3.36 7.48 -9.44
C LYS A 55 3.04 8.83 -10.03
N GLN A 56 2.46 9.73 -9.23
CA GLN A 56 2.19 11.08 -9.69
C GLN A 56 3.49 11.78 -10.13
N GLY A 57 3.46 12.42 -11.29
CA GLY A 57 4.64 13.07 -11.88
C GLY A 57 5.59 12.12 -12.61
N ARG A 58 5.21 10.84 -12.79
CA ARG A 58 5.93 9.89 -13.62
C ARG A 58 4.95 9.27 -14.61
N SER A 59 5.04 9.65 -15.88
CA SER A 59 4.34 8.96 -16.97
C SER A 59 4.95 7.57 -17.12
N GLY A 60 4.11 6.54 -17.18
CA GLY A 60 4.53 5.15 -17.16
C GLY A 60 5.14 4.72 -18.49
N ASP A 61 6.41 5.05 -18.71
CA ASP A 61 7.28 4.34 -19.65
C ASP A 61 8.24 3.49 -18.82
N ALA A 62 7.74 2.34 -18.40
CA ALA A 62 8.58 1.21 -18.04
C ALA A 62 7.80 -0.01 -18.50
N ASP A 63 7.82 -0.24 -19.82
CA ASP A 63 7.68 -1.57 -20.37
C ASP A 63 8.77 -2.42 -19.71
N ASP A 64 8.39 -3.15 -18.66
CA ASP A 64 9.18 -4.25 -18.11
C ASP A 64 8.68 -5.53 -18.80
N ASP A 65 9.09 -5.69 -20.06
CA ASP A 65 9.21 -6.99 -20.70
C ASP A 65 10.52 -7.60 -20.20
N THR A 66 10.45 -8.43 -19.15
CA THR A 66 11.36 -9.56 -18.82
C THR A 66 10.85 -10.32 -17.60
#